data_AF-A0A3S2TNC0-F1
#
_entry.id   AF-A0A3S2TNC0-F1
#
_cell.length_a   1.000
_cell.length_b   1.000
_cell.length_c   1.000
_cell.angle_alpha   90.00
_cell.angle_beta   90.00
_cell.angle_gamma   90.00
#
_symmetry.space_group_name_H-M   'P 1'
#
loop_
_entity.id
_entity.type
_entity.pdbx_description
1 polymer ?
#
loop_
_entity_poly.entity_id
_entity_poly.type
_entity_poly.pdbx_seq_one_letter_code
_entity_poly.pdbx_strand_id
1 'polypeptide(L)'
;MSNLPPWAVTSMPMVWLNDCDPEGAARSFRPVSFTAHRASPGSDMVRFGQVLWASRLQRSEVAVAWDWVELPRKTIAMADPMQVVSNIQLQHGDGRWMNERQRILWLNDLVHALPWQAELVVPVVDPFLDVKPRLAA
;
A
#
# COMPACT_ATOMS: atom_id res chain seq x y z
N MET A 1 -1.38 -16.08 2.01
CA MET A 1 -0.31 -15.30 1.33
C MET A 1 0.56 -14.60 2.39
N SER A 2 1.26 -15.32 3.26
CA SER A 2 2.06 -14.66 4.31
C SER A 2 3.49 -14.44 3.81
N ASN A 3 3.95 -13.17 3.82
CA ASN A 3 5.32 -12.71 3.53
C ASN A 3 5.76 -12.60 2.05
N LEU A 4 4.86 -12.16 1.17
CA LEU A 4 5.23 -11.81 -0.21
C LEU A 4 5.88 -10.41 -0.26
N PRO A 5 7.00 -10.23 -0.98
CA PRO A 5 7.50 -8.90 -1.28
C PRO A 5 6.56 -8.18 -2.25
N PRO A 6 6.47 -6.84 -2.21
CA PRO A 6 5.62 -6.05 -3.10
C PRO A 6 5.79 -6.36 -4.60
N TRP A 7 7.02 -6.65 -5.04
CA TRP A 7 7.29 -7.00 -6.44
C TRP A 7 6.69 -8.34 -6.86
N ALA A 8 6.26 -9.21 -5.94
CA ALA A 8 5.64 -10.50 -6.27
C ALA A 8 4.34 -10.34 -7.07
N VAL A 9 3.66 -9.19 -6.96
CA VAL A 9 2.45 -8.86 -7.73
C VAL A 9 2.70 -8.95 -9.23
N THR A 10 3.90 -8.59 -9.69
CA THR A 10 4.28 -8.65 -11.12
C THR A 10 4.34 -10.08 -11.67
N SER A 11 4.47 -11.07 -10.80
CA SER A 11 4.49 -12.49 -11.15
C SER A 11 3.13 -13.18 -10.95
N MET A 12 2.12 -12.45 -10.47
CA MET A 12 0.78 -13.00 -10.29
C MET A 12 0.02 -13.03 -11.62
N PRO A 13 -0.84 -14.05 -11.85
CA PRO A 13 -1.72 -14.07 -13.01
C PRO A 13 -2.64 -12.84 -13.04
N MET A 14 -2.84 -12.27 -14.24
CA MET A 14 -3.80 -11.19 -14.41
C MET A 14 -5.22 -11.69 -14.13
N VAL A 15 -5.94 -10.98 -13.27
CA VAL A 15 -7.31 -11.27 -12.89
C VAL A 15 -8.23 -10.25 -13.55
N TRP A 16 -9.17 -10.78 -14.30
CA TRP A 16 -10.18 -10.02 -15.02
C TRP A 16 -11.41 -9.90 -14.15
N LEU A 17 -11.74 -8.69 -13.72
CA LEU A 17 -12.89 -8.39 -12.88
C LEU A 17 -13.92 -7.62 -13.69
N ASN A 18 -15.18 -8.00 -13.54
CA ASN A 18 -16.30 -7.13 -13.91
C ASN A 18 -16.32 -5.90 -13.01
N ASP A 19 -16.78 -4.78 -13.55
CA ASP A 19 -16.90 -3.48 -12.91
C ASP A 19 -17.22 -3.61 -11.41
N CYS A 20 -16.25 -3.27 -10.58
CA CYS A 20 -16.38 -3.30 -9.14
C CYS A 20 -16.02 -1.92 -8.59
N ASP A 21 -16.88 -1.42 -7.72
CA ASP A 21 -16.64 -0.16 -7.01
C ASP A 21 -15.35 -0.27 -6.17
N PRO A 22 -14.38 0.65 -6.32
CA PRO A 22 -13.11 0.57 -5.62
C PRO A 22 -13.28 0.65 -4.09
N GLU A 23 -14.23 1.45 -3.58
CA GLU A 23 -14.51 1.53 -2.14
C GLU A 23 -15.10 0.22 -1.59
N GLY A 24 -16.01 -0.39 -2.34
CA GLY A 24 -16.54 -1.73 -2.09
C GLY A 24 -15.45 -2.79 -2.05
N ALA A 25 -14.54 -2.77 -3.02
CA ALA A 25 -13.42 -3.70 -3.08
C ALA A 25 -12.44 -3.49 -1.90
N ALA A 26 -12.15 -2.24 -1.52
CA ALA A 26 -11.24 -1.90 -0.43
C ALA A 26 -11.57 -2.64 0.88
N ARG A 27 -12.87 -2.83 1.17
CA ARG A 27 -13.34 -3.53 2.38
C ARG A 27 -12.85 -4.97 2.50
N SER A 28 -12.52 -5.64 1.39
CA SER A 28 -12.03 -7.03 1.41
C SER A 28 -10.51 -7.13 1.34
N PHE A 29 -9.79 -6.04 1.03
CA PHE A 29 -8.34 -6.03 1.02
C PHE A 29 -7.78 -6.06 2.45
N ARG A 30 -6.66 -6.76 2.62
CA ARG A 30 -5.93 -6.86 3.89
C ARG A 30 -4.45 -6.59 3.65
N PRO A 31 -3.74 -6.01 4.64
CA PRO A 31 -2.31 -5.84 4.55
C PRO A 31 -1.64 -7.22 4.50
N VAL A 32 -0.65 -7.37 3.61
CA VAL A 32 0.15 -8.60 3.46
C VAL A 32 1.58 -8.38 3.92
N SER A 33 2.19 -7.28 3.48
CA SER A 33 3.55 -6.90 3.86
C SER A 33 3.74 -5.39 3.72
N PHE A 34 4.73 -4.89 4.45
CA PHE A 34 5.23 -3.54 4.33
C PHE A 34 6.73 -3.51 4.56
N THR A 35 7.42 -2.57 3.91
CA THR A 35 8.81 -2.25 4.17
C THR A 35 8.92 -0.81 4.64
N ALA A 36 9.91 -0.53 5.48
CA ALA A 36 10.20 0.81 5.97
C ALA A 36 11.73 1.00 6.09
N HIS A 37 12.21 2.05 5.45
CA HIS A 37 13.60 2.47 5.43
C HIS A 37 13.67 3.90 5.96
N ARG A 38 14.77 4.25 6.64
CA ARG A 38 15.04 5.66 6.99
C ARG A 38 15.73 6.33 5.79
N ALA A 39 15.34 7.56 5.51
CA ALA A 39 16.06 8.38 4.55
C ALA A 39 17.42 8.82 5.11
N SER A 40 18.33 9.16 4.20
CA SER A 40 19.64 9.73 4.57
C SER A 40 19.48 11.10 5.24
N PRO A 41 20.39 11.49 6.15
CA PRO A 41 20.41 12.83 6.72
C PRO A 41 20.44 13.90 5.61
N GLY A 42 19.60 14.93 5.74
CA GLY A 42 19.48 16.01 4.75
C GLY A 42 18.49 15.73 3.60
N SER A 43 17.79 14.60 3.61
CA SER A 43 16.67 14.33 2.70
C SER A 43 15.41 15.10 3.13
N ASP A 44 14.59 15.48 2.14
CA ASP A 44 13.24 16.01 2.34
C ASP A 44 12.23 14.94 2.82
N MET A 45 12.65 13.68 2.89
CA MET A 45 11.86 12.54 3.37
C MET A 45 12.45 12.00 4.67
N VAL A 46 11.62 11.41 5.52
CA VAL A 46 12.01 10.83 6.81
C VAL A 46 12.11 9.31 6.72
N ARG A 47 11.06 8.69 6.19
CA ARG A 47 10.99 7.26 5.90
C ARG A 47 10.41 7.03 4.52
N PHE A 48 10.67 5.86 3.97
CA PHE A 48 10.05 5.40 2.73
C PHE A 48 9.99 3.88 2.71
N GLY A 49 9.20 3.34 1.81
CA GLY A 49 9.16 1.92 1.60
C GLY A 49 8.02 1.56 0.68
N GLN A 50 7.54 0.34 0.84
CA GLN A 50 6.55 -0.25 -0.03
C GLN A 50 5.50 -0.95 0.81
N VAL A 51 4.29 -1.07 0.28
CA VAL A 51 3.22 -1.85 0.91
C VAL A 51 2.60 -2.79 -0.11
N LEU A 52 2.09 -3.92 0.39
CA LEU A 52 1.35 -4.90 -0.39
C LEU A 52 0.05 -5.20 0.34
N TRP A 53 -1.05 -5.05 -0.38
CA TRP A 53 -2.38 -5.43 0.06
C TRP A 53 -2.93 -6.49 -0.89
N ALA A 54 -3.65 -7.46 -0.34
CA ALA A 54 -4.27 -8.51 -1.14
C ALA A 54 -5.68 -8.81 -0.69
N SER A 55 -6.46 -9.39 -1.60
CA SER A 55 -7.81 -9.85 -1.35
C SER A 55 -8.12 -11.08 -2.19
N ARG A 56 -9.31 -11.65 -1.93
CA ARG A 56 -9.93 -12.64 -2.81
C ARG A 56 -11.22 -12.04 -3.37
N LEU A 57 -11.17 -11.59 -4.62
CA LEU A 57 -12.31 -11.03 -5.35
C LEU A 57 -12.79 -12.02 -6.41
N GLN A 58 -14.09 -12.25 -6.52
CA GLN A 58 -14.69 -13.17 -7.51
C GLN A 58 -13.99 -14.54 -7.57
N ARG A 59 -13.54 -15.06 -6.42
CA ARG A 59 -12.77 -16.32 -6.24
C ARG A 59 -11.32 -16.30 -6.77
N SER A 60 -10.82 -15.16 -7.21
CA SER A 60 -9.44 -14.96 -7.67
C SER A 60 -8.62 -14.19 -6.64
N GLU A 61 -7.33 -14.51 -6.55
CA GLU A 61 -6.40 -13.75 -5.71
C GLU A 61 -5.96 -12.49 -6.43
N VAL A 62 -6.20 -11.35 -5.78
CA VAL A 62 -5.84 -10.04 -6.31
C VAL A 62 -4.93 -9.33 -5.33
N ALA A 63 -4.02 -8.53 -5.87
CA ALA A 63 -3.07 -7.78 -5.08
C ALA A 63 -2.81 -6.41 -5.69
N VAL A 64 -2.46 -5.48 -4.81
CA VAL A 64 -2.05 -4.13 -5.14
C VAL A 64 -0.88 -3.73 -4.25
N ALA A 65 0.13 -3.13 -4.87
CA ALA A 65 1.35 -2.68 -4.21
C ALA A 65 1.75 -1.30 -4.72
N TRP A 66 2.30 -0.49 -3.83
CA TRP A 66 2.79 0.85 -4.15
C TRP A 66 3.88 1.26 -3.17
N ASP A 67 4.63 2.28 -3.59
CA ASP A 67 5.65 2.91 -2.78
C ASP A 67 5.04 4.04 -1.94
N TRP A 68 5.55 4.23 -0.73
CA TRP A 68 5.14 5.28 0.19
C TRP A 68 6.33 6.05 0.74
N VAL A 69 6.06 7.29 1.14
CA VAL A 69 7.02 8.20 1.75
C VAL A 69 6.41 8.83 3.00
N GLU A 70 7.22 9.04 4.03
CA GLU A 70 6.91 9.92 5.13
C GLU A 70 7.69 11.22 4.93
N LEU A 71 6.95 12.32 4.81
CA LEU A 71 7.46 13.68 4.77
C LEU A 71 7.57 14.24 6.21
N PRO A 72 8.33 15.33 6.41
CA PRO A 72 8.35 16.05 7.67
C PRO A 72 6.95 16.32 8.23
N ARG A 73 6.83 16.37 9.56
CA ARG A 73 5.55 16.52 10.30
C ARG A 73 4.63 15.29 10.24
N LYS A 74 5.19 14.09 10.04
CA LYS A 74 4.47 12.80 10.06
C LYS A 74 3.40 12.66 8.97
N THR A 75 3.60 13.33 7.84
CA THR A 75 2.71 13.20 6.68
C THR A 75 3.14 11.98 5.87
N ILE A 76 2.29 10.96 5.80
CA ILE A 76 2.53 9.76 4.98
C ILE A 76 1.79 9.92 3.65
N ALA A 77 2.47 9.69 2.52
CA ALA A 77 1.89 9.83 1.19
C ALA A 77 2.36 8.69 0.27
N MET A 78 1.64 8.49 -0.83
CA MET A 78 2.14 7.66 -1.94
C MET A 78 3.36 8.35 -2.55
N ALA A 79 4.40 7.58 -2.88
CA ALA A 79 5.60 8.13 -3.51
C ALA A 79 5.32 8.60 -4.95
N ASP A 80 4.56 7.79 -5.70
CA ASP A 80 4.14 8.08 -7.05
C ASP A 80 2.75 7.44 -7.32
N PRO A 81 1.67 8.24 -7.41
CA PRO A 81 0.32 7.76 -7.72
C PRO A 81 0.20 7.05 -9.09
N MET A 82 1.17 7.24 -9.99
CA MET A 82 1.20 6.58 -11.29
C MET A 82 1.88 5.21 -11.24
N GLN A 83 2.51 4.84 -10.12
CA GLN A 83 3.26 3.58 -9.94
C GLN A 83 2.55 2.62 -8.97
N VAL A 84 1.28 2.37 -9.22
CA VAL A 84 0.53 1.34 -8.50
C VAL A 84 0.60 0.03 -9.29
N VAL A 85 1.24 -0.98 -8.70
CA VAL A 85 1.40 -2.30 -9.30
C VAL A 85 0.25 -3.19 -8.86
N SER A 86 -0.45 -3.80 -9.82
CA SER A 86 -1.56 -4.71 -9.55
C SER A 86 -1.67 -5.79 -10.61
N ASN A 87 -2.25 -6.93 -10.24
CA ASN A 87 -2.65 -7.97 -11.19
C ASN A 87 -4.12 -7.85 -11.62
N ILE A 88 -4.77 -6.70 -11.41
CA ILE A 88 -6.19 -6.49 -11.70
C ILE A 88 -6.37 -5.84 -13.08
N GLN A 89 -7.33 -6.35 -13.86
CA GLN A 89 -7.82 -5.72 -15.07
C GLN A 89 -9.35 -5.66 -15.03
N LEU A 90 -9.92 -4.49 -15.32
CA LEU A 90 -11.34 -4.20 -15.10
C LEU A 90 -12.10 -4.05 -16.41
N GLN A 91 -13.30 -4.60 -16.45
CA GLN A 91 -14.26 -4.40 -17.53
C GLN A 91 -15.32 -3.40 -17.07
N HIS A 92 -15.62 -2.39 -17.90
CA HIS A 92 -16.80 -1.53 -17.74
C HIS A 92 -18.08 -2.36 -17.86
N GLY A 93 -19.18 -1.84 -17.31
CA GLY A 93 -20.50 -2.46 -17.43
C GLY A 93 -21.01 -2.66 -18.87
N ASP A 94 -20.42 -1.95 -19.85
CA ASP A 94 -20.69 -2.12 -21.29
C ASP A 94 -19.85 -3.23 -21.96
N GLY A 95 -19.03 -3.95 -21.20
CA GLY A 95 -18.18 -5.02 -21.70
C GLY A 95 -16.84 -4.56 -22.26
N ARG A 96 -16.48 -3.27 -22.19
CA ARG A 96 -15.17 -2.78 -22.64
C ARG A 96 -14.14 -2.86 -21.52
N TRP A 97 -12.92 -3.26 -21.84
CA TRP A 97 -11.81 -3.22 -20.87
C TRP A 97 -11.36 -1.78 -20.59
N MET A 98 -11.09 -1.49 -19.31
CA MET A 98 -10.44 -0.24 -18.90
C MET A 98 -9.06 -0.14 -19.55
N ASN A 99 -8.77 1.03 -20.14
CA ASN A 99 -7.41 1.34 -20.57
C ASN A 99 -6.52 1.68 -19.36
N GLU A 100 -5.22 1.85 -19.59
CA GLU A 100 -4.26 2.12 -18.50
C GLU A 100 -4.63 3.34 -17.65
N ARG A 101 -5.08 4.43 -18.28
CA ARG A 101 -5.48 5.65 -17.59
C ARG A 101 -6.71 5.43 -16.69
N GLN A 102 -7.69 4.67 -17.18
CA GLN A 102 -8.87 4.34 -16.38
C GLN A 102 -8.50 3.41 -15.22
N ARG A 103 -7.63 2.44 -15.49
CA ARG A 103 -7.16 1.48 -14.50
C ARG A 103 -6.37 2.16 -13.38
N ILE A 104 -5.46 3.09 -13.70
CA ILE A 104 -4.67 3.78 -12.67
C ILE A 104 -5.55 4.70 -11.81
N LEU A 105 -6.59 5.32 -12.36
CA LEU A 105 -7.56 6.10 -11.57
C LEU A 105 -8.29 5.19 -10.58
N TRP A 106 -8.82 4.06 -11.07
CA TRP A 106 -9.50 3.08 -10.23
C TRP A 106 -8.59 2.51 -9.12
N LEU A 107 -7.33 2.22 -9.45
CA LEU A 107 -6.35 1.73 -8.48
C LEU A 107 -6.02 2.78 -7.40
N ASN A 108 -5.93 4.06 -7.77
CA ASN A 108 -5.74 5.13 -6.80
C ASN A 108 -6.97 5.28 -5.89
N ASP A 109 -8.19 5.23 -6.44
CA ASP A 109 -9.42 5.26 -5.65
C ASP A 109 -9.47 4.08 -4.66
N LEU A 110 -9.06 2.89 -5.10
CA LEU A 110 -8.91 1.73 -4.22
C LEU A 110 -7.91 2.02 -3.09
N VAL A 111 -6.69 2.49 -3.42
CA VAL A 111 -5.64 2.79 -2.42
C VAL A 111 -6.09 3.85 -1.43
N HIS A 112 -6.77 4.90 -1.87
CA HIS A 112 -7.31 5.95 -1.00
C HIS A 112 -8.41 5.45 -0.06
N ALA A 113 -9.17 4.43 -0.45
CA ALA A 113 -10.18 3.79 0.40
C ALA A 113 -9.59 2.79 1.41
N LEU A 114 -8.32 2.39 1.27
CA LEU A 114 -7.64 1.51 2.24
C LEU A 114 -7.19 2.31 3.47
N PRO A 115 -7.27 1.75 4.69
CA PRO A 115 -6.74 2.39 5.90
C PRO A 115 -5.20 2.30 6.01
N TRP A 116 -4.49 2.27 4.88
CA TRP A 116 -3.08 1.86 4.80
C TRP A 116 -2.11 2.78 5.54
N GLN A 117 -2.41 4.09 5.61
CA GLN A 117 -1.57 5.03 6.32
C GLN A 117 -1.54 4.71 7.82
N ALA A 118 -2.66 4.27 8.40
CA ALA A 118 -2.76 3.91 9.81
C ALA A 118 -1.89 2.69 10.15
N GLU A 119 -1.77 1.72 9.23
CA GLU A 119 -0.93 0.53 9.40
C GLU A 119 0.58 0.87 9.43
N LEU A 120 0.98 2.01 8.87
CA LEU A 120 2.38 2.48 8.85
C LEU A 120 2.76 3.32 10.07
N VAL A 121 1.77 3.80 10.84
CA VAL A 121 1.98 4.46 12.13
C VAL A 121 2.21 3.41 13.22
N VAL A 122 3.15 2.49 13.00
CA VAL A 122 3.71 1.71 14.10
C VAL A 122 4.54 2.69 14.96
N PRO A 123 4.37 2.73 16.29
CA PRO A 123 5.16 3.60 17.15
C PRO A 123 6.64 3.33 16.90
N VAL A 124 7.40 4.39 16.64
CA VAL A 124 8.84 4.33 16.81
C VAL A 124 9.05 4.08 18.30
N VAL A 125 9.31 2.83 18.68
CA VAL A 125 9.94 2.53 19.96
C VAL A 125 11.31 3.17 19.84
N ASP A 126 11.48 4.35 20.42
CA ASP A 126 12.77 4.99 20.53
C ASP A 126 13.62 4.10 21.46
N PRO A 127 14.67 3.42 20.95
CA PRO A 127 15.50 2.55 21.78
C PRO A 127 16.21 3.31 22.91
N PHE A 128 16.17 4.64 22.87
CA PHE A 128 16.92 5.52 23.77
C PHE A 128 16.04 6.24 24.81
N LEU A 129 14.72 6.07 24.82
CA LEU A 129 13.84 6.70 25.80
C LEU A 129 13.61 5.89 27.10
N ASP A 130 14.19 4.68 27.22
CA ASP A 130 14.03 3.83 28.41
C ASP A 130 15.30 3.72 29.28
N VAL A 131 15.94 4.87 29.56
CA VAL A 131 16.94 4.98 30.62
C VAL A 131 16.46 5.97 31.67
N LYS A 132 15.70 5.48 32.66
CA LYS A 132 15.53 6.21 33.92
C LYS A 132 16.88 6.23 34.66
N PRO A 133 17.40 7.40 35.08
CA PRO A 133 18.53 7.42 35.99
C PRO A 133 18.06 6.89 37.34
N ARG A 134 18.64 5.78 37.80
CA ARG A 134 18.56 5.40 39.22
C ARG A 134 19.40 6.41 40.00
N LEU A 135 18.76 7.45 40.51
CA LEU A 135 19.27 8.19 41.66
C LEU A 135 19.05 7.30 42.88
N ALA A 136 20.12 6.70 43.38
CA ALA A 136 20.17 6.15 44.73
C ALA A 136 20.75 7.23 45.65
N ALA A 137 20.04 7.45 46.76
CA ALA A 137 20.40 8.30 47.88
C ALA A 137 21.62 7.79 48.64
#